data_AF-A0A7V4X8R7-F1
#
_entry.id   AF-A0A7V4X8R7-F1
#
_cell.length_a   1.000
_cell.length_b   1.000
_cell.length_c   1.000
_cell.angle_alpha   90.00
_cell.angle_beta   90.00
_cell.angle_gamma   90.00
#
_symmetry.space_group_name_H-M   'P 1'
#
loop_
_entity.id
_entity.type
_entity.pdbx_description
1 polymer ?
#
loop_
_entity_poly.entity_id
_entity_poly.type
_entity_poly.pdbx_seq_one_letter_code
_entity_poly.pdbx_strand_id
1 'polypeptide(L)'
;MEEEFYKIARKIFFWFFLVAFVVLLPLIIFYSLGYQFNSNLKRFQKTGVITIKSLPAGAQVYLENKKINQPTPCDIKEVLPGTYKVKLEKEGFYPYEVKVEVKSFMVSPLDAVLIPKIKDIEKIKADLDIYKFFIIEHLFGKKIIAFARDGIYVFNEDLDEIAKASPINLTEETLASIKDIKEGRNNFVFYNQKDIWLIDYGSWSIKKELTLEHIYKAAEPIRGVFFGFKDRYLIIQEGTKIIALDINIRDNSVIFEIYRLNNKDSEVYYDNSSDTLFIKDKLEPSRTFSLFKINVMKKIYEKGQD
;
A
#
# COMPACT_ATOMS: atom_id res chain seq x y z
N MET A 1 40.87 -51.25 54.91
CA MET A 1 40.91 -49.98 54.16
C MET A 1 40.13 -50.04 52.85
N GLU A 2 40.26 -51.11 52.04
CA GLU A 2 39.53 -51.21 50.77
C GLU A 2 38.00 -51.30 50.93
N GLU A 3 37.47 -52.11 51.87
CA GLU A 3 36.00 -52.24 52.04
C GLU A 3 35.28 -50.94 52.43
N GLU A 4 35.88 -50.12 53.31
CA GLU A 4 35.30 -48.83 53.69
C GLU A 4 35.31 -47.85 52.52
N PHE A 5 36.39 -47.85 51.74
CA PHE A 5 36.50 -47.05 50.53
C PHE A 5 35.41 -47.41 49.51
N TYR A 6 35.16 -48.70 49.26
CA TYR A 6 34.07 -49.16 48.38
C TYR A 6 32.68 -48.77 48.89
N LYS A 7 32.43 -48.85 50.20
CA LYS A 7 31.14 -48.45 50.80
C LYS A 7 30.89 -46.93 50.67
N ILE A 8 31.93 -46.12 50.82
CA ILE A 8 31.87 -44.65 50.67
C ILE A 8 31.70 -44.28 49.19
N ALA A 9 32.50 -44.85 48.29
CA ALA A 9 32.40 -44.61 46.85
C ALA A 9 31.00 -44.95 46.31
N ARG A 10 30.41 -46.08 46.71
CA ARG A 10 29.05 -46.46 46.31
C ARG A 10 28.00 -45.42 46.73
N LYS A 11 28.12 -44.85 47.94
CA LYS A 11 27.21 -43.79 48.40
C LYS A 11 27.39 -42.50 47.61
N ILE A 12 28.64 -42.12 47.31
CA ILE A 12 28.95 -40.93 46.50
C ILE A 12 28.38 -41.08 45.09
N PHE A 13 28.63 -42.21 44.42
CA PHE A 13 28.06 -42.49 43.10
C PHE A 13 26.53 -42.49 43.13
N PHE A 14 25.92 -43.12 44.14
CA PHE A 14 24.47 -43.13 44.27
C PHE A 14 23.89 -41.71 44.36
N TRP A 15 24.42 -40.86 45.25
CA TRP A 15 23.95 -39.48 45.38
C TRP A 15 24.26 -38.63 44.15
N PHE A 16 25.41 -38.82 43.51
CA PHE A 16 25.76 -38.16 42.24
C PHE A 16 24.75 -38.51 41.14
N PHE A 17 24.49 -39.80 40.92
CA PHE A 17 23.52 -40.24 39.92
C PHE A 17 22.08 -39.83 40.28
N LEU A 18 21.72 -39.82 41.56
CA LEU A 18 20.41 -39.36 42.01
C LEU A 18 20.22 -37.86 41.74
N VAL A 19 21.21 -37.02 42.07
CA VAL A 19 21.16 -35.59 41.78
C VAL A 19 21.17 -35.34 40.27
N ALA A 20 22.04 -36.03 39.53
CA ALA A 20 22.07 -35.95 38.07
C ALA A 20 20.72 -36.34 37.46
N PHE A 21 20.08 -37.40 37.95
CA PHE A 21 18.75 -37.83 37.50
C PHE A 21 17.67 -36.78 37.81
N VAL A 22 17.66 -36.22 39.03
CA VAL A 22 16.69 -35.19 39.44
C VAL A 22 16.85 -33.89 38.64
N VAL A 23 18.05 -33.60 38.12
CA VAL A 23 18.32 -32.41 37.28
C VAL A 23 18.07 -32.68 35.79
N LEU A 24 18.53 -33.83 35.28
CA LEU A 24 18.42 -34.19 33.86
C LEU A 24 16.97 -34.50 33.46
N LEU A 25 16.19 -35.14 34.33
CA LEU A 25 14.80 -35.47 34.01
C LEU A 25 13.94 -34.24 33.68
N PRO A 26 13.88 -33.19 34.52
CA PRO A 26 13.17 -31.97 34.19
C PRO A 26 13.66 -31.37 32.88
N LEU A 27 14.98 -31.30 32.64
CA LEU A 27 15.55 -30.76 31.40
C LEU A 27 15.07 -31.54 30.16
N ILE A 28 15.07 -32.87 30.24
CA ILE A 28 14.58 -33.75 29.17
C ILE A 28 13.07 -33.56 28.97
N ILE A 29 12.30 -33.45 30.05
CA ILE A 29 10.84 -33.21 29.99
C ILE A 29 10.55 -31.84 29.37
N PHE A 30 11.26 -30.78 29.79
CA PHE A 30 11.12 -29.44 29.22
C PHE A 30 11.46 -29.44 27.73
N TYR A 31 12.55 -30.10 27.33
CA TYR A 31 12.92 -30.27 25.92
C TYR A 31 11.85 -31.04 25.14
N SER A 32 11.38 -32.18 25.66
CA SER A 32 10.34 -33.01 25.03
C SER A 32 8.98 -32.31 24.94
N LEU A 33 8.68 -31.38 25.85
CA LEU A 33 7.46 -30.55 25.82
C LEU A 33 7.59 -29.33 24.90
N GLY A 34 8.72 -29.18 24.18
CA GLY A 34 8.97 -28.10 23.23
C GLY A 34 9.27 -26.76 23.89
N TYR A 35 9.75 -26.74 25.14
CA TYR A 35 10.20 -25.50 25.77
C TYR A 35 11.56 -25.10 25.23
N GLN A 36 11.63 -23.91 24.65
CA GLN A 36 12.89 -23.27 24.27
C GLN A 36 13.05 -21.94 25.01
N PHE A 37 14.30 -21.57 25.26
CA PHE A 37 14.62 -20.30 25.90
C PHE A 37 14.56 -19.17 24.85
N ASN A 38 13.61 -18.26 25.03
CA ASN A 38 13.53 -17.07 24.18
C ASN A 38 14.45 -15.98 24.75
N SER A 39 15.61 -15.77 24.11
CA SER A 39 16.61 -14.79 24.53
C SER A 39 16.10 -13.34 24.54
N ASN A 40 15.13 -13.01 23.70
CA ASN A 40 14.56 -11.66 23.62
C ASN A 40 13.67 -11.34 24.81
N LEU A 41 12.84 -12.31 25.24
CA LEU A 41 11.88 -12.15 26.33
C LEU A 41 12.40 -12.68 27.68
N LYS A 42 13.61 -13.26 27.71
CA LYS A 42 14.24 -13.90 28.87
C LYS A 42 13.32 -14.90 29.59
N ARG A 43 12.52 -15.65 28.83
CA ARG A 43 11.52 -16.60 29.34
C ARG A 43 11.51 -17.88 28.53
N PHE A 44 11.21 -18.99 29.19
CA PHE A 44 10.93 -20.27 28.52
C PHE A 44 9.54 -20.23 27.91
N GLN A 45 9.44 -20.54 26.62
CA GLN A 45 8.18 -20.58 25.88
C GLN A 45 8.07 -21.90 25.13
N LYS A 46 6.84 -22.41 24.99
CA LYS A 46 6.59 -23.56 24.13
C LYS A 46 6.66 -23.11 22.68
N THR A 47 7.38 -23.86 21.86
CA THR A 47 7.43 -23.62 20.42
C THR A 47 6.06 -23.86 19.77
N GLY A 48 5.81 -23.17 18.67
CA GLY A 48 4.70 -23.44 17.76
C GLY A 48 5.15 -24.28 16.55
N VAL A 49 4.18 -24.55 15.68
CA VAL A 49 4.40 -25.24 14.39
C VAL A 49 3.81 -24.38 13.29
N ILE A 50 4.51 -24.25 12.15
CA ILE A 50 3.97 -23.62 10.95
C ILE A 50 3.69 -24.73 9.93
N THR A 51 2.43 -24.90 9.55
CA THR A 51 2.03 -25.83 8.49
C THR A 51 1.86 -25.04 7.21
N ILE A 52 2.64 -25.36 6.18
CA ILE A 52 2.68 -24.62 4.93
C ILE A 52 2.17 -25.50 3.79
N LYS A 53 1.15 -25.05 3.08
CA LYS A 53 0.64 -25.67 1.85
C LYS A 53 0.68 -24.66 0.73
N SER A 54 0.95 -25.13 -0.49
CA SER A 54 0.84 -24.28 -1.68
C SER A 54 0.06 -24.96 -2.79
N LEU A 55 -0.60 -24.14 -3.60
CA LEU A 55 -1.25 -24.54 -4.84
C LEU A 55 -0.58 -23.82 -6.02
N PRO A 56 0.14 -24.54 -6.91
CA PRO A 56 0.48 -25.97 -6.87
C PRO A 56 1.48 -26.33 -5.76
N ALA A 57 1.49 -27.62 -5.37
CA ALA A 57 2.42 -28.18 -4.40
C ALA A 57 3.86 -28.25 -4.96
N GLY A 58 4.84 -28.48 -4.09
CA GLY A 58 6.24 -28.61 -4.46
C GLY A 58 6.95 -27.26 -4.64
N ALA A 59 6.61 -26.27 -3.82
CA ALA A 59 7.31 -24.98 -3.75
C ALA A 59 8.42 -25.05 -2.69
N GLN A 60 9.56 -24.44 -2.97
CA GLN A 60 10.67 -24.30 -2.05
C GLN A 60 10.34 -23.26 -0.98
N VAL A 61 10.49 -23.64 0.29
CA VAL A 61 10.16 -22.78 1.43
C VAL A 61 11.42 -22.15 2.01
N TYR A 62 11.32 -20.87 2.39
CA TYR A 62 12.32 -20.14 3.16
C TYR A 62 11.66 -19.46 4.36
N LEU A 63 12.29 -19.55 5.53
CA LEU A 63 11.88 -18.89 6.76
C LEU A 63 13.00 -17.93 7.18
N GLU A 64 12.73 -16.62 7.29
CA GLU A 64 13.76 -15.61 7.59
C GLU A 64 15.00 -15.73 6.70
N ASN A 65 14.78 -15.93 5.40
CA ASN A 65 15.81 -16.18 4.36
C ASN A 65 16.58 -17.51 4.50
N LYS A 66 16.27 -18.36 5.49
CA LYS A 66 16.86 -19.69 5.62
C LYS A 66 16.04 -20.72 4.85
N LYS A 67 16.69 -21.44 3.94
CA LYS A 67 16.08 -22.53 3.15
C LYS A 67 15.65 -23.68 4.06
N ILE A 68 14.41 -24.14 3.89
CA ILE A 68 13.89 -25.36 4.52
C ILE A 68 14.09 -26.54 3.57
N ASN A 69 14.54 -27.68 4.09
CA ASN A 69 14.92 -28.82 3.24
C ASN A 69 13.73 -29.53 2.57
N GLN A 70 12.51 -29.26 3.01
CA GLN A 70 11.29 -29.89 2.51
C GLN A 70 10.48 -28.88 1.69
N PRO A 71 10.01 -29.24 0.49
CA PRO A 71 9.08 -28.42 -0.28
C PRO A 71 7.64 -28.56 0.26
N THR A 72 6.74 -27.67 -0.17
CA THR A 72 5.33 -27.73 0.22
C THR A 72 4.62 -28.99 -0.31
N PRO A 73 3.65 -29.57 0.43
CA PRO A 73 3.27 -29.22 1.79
C PRO A 73 4.32 -29.68 2.82
N CYS A 74 4.63 -28.84 3.82
CA CYS A 74 5.58 -29.18 4.88
C CYS A 74 5.24 -28.54 6.23
N ASP A 75 5.74 -29.13 7.32
CA ASP A 75 5.61 -28.60 8.67
C ASP A 75 6.97 -28.13 9.20
N ILE A 76 7.05 -26.87 9.62
CA ILE A 76 8.19 -26.34 10.35
C ILE A 76 7.89 -26.41 11.83
N LYS A 77 8.55 -27.34 12.52
CA LYS A 77 8.41 -27.55 13.97
C LYS A 77 9.41 -26.70 14.75
N GLU A 78 9.19 -26.62 16.05
CA GLU A 78 10.14 -26.00 17.00
C GLU A 78 10.38 -24.51 16.74
N VAL A 79 9.37 -23.80 16.24
CA VAL A 79 9.46 -22.36 15.97
C VAL A 79 9.11 -21.59 17.24
N LEU A 80 10.00 -20.71 17.70
CA LEU A 80 9.72 -19.84 18.83
C LEU A 80 8.53 -18.91 18.52
N PRO A 81 7.73 -18.50 19.52
CA PRO A 81 6.68 -17.50 19.29
C PRO A 81 7.25 -16.18 18.78
N GLY A 82 6.65 -15.65 17.72
CA GLY A 82 7.14 -14.45 17.03
C GLY A 82 6.49 -14.26 15.66
N THR A 83 6.81 -13.16 14.99
CA THR A 83 6.41 -12.92 13.60
C THR A 83 7.56 -13.30 12.68
N TYR A 84 7.30 -14.16 11.70
CA TYR A 84 8.31 -14.64 10.77
C TYR A 84 7.92 -14.35 9.32
N LYS A 85 8.89 -13.95 8.50
CA LYS A 85 8.74 -13.82 7.05
C LYS A 85 8.93 -15.19 6.39
N VAL A 86 7.88 -15.68 5.75
CA VAL A 86 7.89 -16.90 4.95
C VAL A 86 7.92 -16.51 3.47
N LYS A 87 8.85 -17.10 2.72
CA LYS A 87 8.95 -16.96 1.26
C LYS A 87 8.81 -18.32 0.60
N LEU A 88 7.98 -18.40 -0.44
CA LEU A 88 7.82 -19.58 -1.29
C LEU A 88 8.32 -19.28 -2.69
N GLU A 89 9.11 -20.18 -3.25
CA GLU A 89 9.61 -20.09 -4.62
C GLU A 89 9.31 -21.38 -5.37
N LYS A 90 8.75 -21.26 -6.58
CA LYS A 90 8.55 -22.39 -7.48
C LYS A 90 8.89 -21.96 -8.90
N GLU A 91 9.57 -22.84 -9.62
CA GLU A 91 9.91 -22.58 -11.03
C GLU A 91 8.64 -22.36 -11.85
N GLY A 92 8.63 -21.31 -12.68
CA GLY A 92 7.46 -20.91 -13.45
C GLY A 92 6.38 -20.18 -12.66
N PHE A 93 6.62 -19.77 -11.41
CA PHE A 93 5.69 -18.99 -10.58
C PHE A 93 6.36 -17.74 -10.00
N TYR A 94 5.56 -16.74 -9.66
CA TYR A 94 6.04 -15.57 -8.91
C TYR A 94 6.36 -15.98 -7.46
N PRO A 95 7.44 -15.42 -6.85
CA PRO A 95 7.73 -15.66 -5.45
C PRO A 95 6.58 -15.12 -4.59
N TYR A 96 6.21 -15.88 -3.56
CA TYR A 96 5.15 -15.51 -2.63
C TYR A 96 5.78 -15.20 -1.28
N GLU A 97 5.51 -14.03 -0.70
CA GLU A 97 6.08 -13.59 0.58
C GLU A 97 4.98 -13.14 1.53
N VAL A 98 4.98 -13.67 2.75
CA VAL A 98 3.98 -13.34 3.77
C VAL A 98 4.60 -13.36 5.17
N LYS A 99 4.06 -12.53 6.07
CA LYS A 99 4.42 -12.58 7.50
C LYS A 99 3.43 -13.46 8.24
N VAL A 100 3.93 -14.48 8.95
CA VAL A 100 3.13 -15.41 9.75
C VAL A 100 3.40 -15.15 11.22
N GLU A 101 2.34 -14.94 12.01
CA GLU A 101 2.42 -14.89 13.46
C GLU A 101 2.39 -16.31 14.04
N VAL A 102 3.41 -16.66 14.82
CA VAL A 102 3.52 -17.93 15.53
C VAL A 102 3.20 -17.70 17.01
N LYS A 103 2.19 -18.40 17.51
CA LYS A 103 1.78 -18.37 18.92
C LYS A 103 2.28 -19.61 19.64
N SER A 104 2.56 -19.43 20.94
CA SER A 104 3.05 -20.51 21.81
C SER A 104 2.08 -21.69 21.81
N PHE A 105 2.61 -22.89 21.53
CA PHE A 105 1.84 -24.15 21.52
C PHE A 105 0.68 -24.20 20.50
N MET A 106 0.70 -23.35 19.47
CA MET A 106 -0.30 -23.34 18.40
C MET A 106 0.30 -23.76 17.06
N VAL A 107 -0.56 -24.24 16.17
CA VAL A 107 -0.26 -24.47 14.76
C VAL A 107 -0.73 -23.23 13.98
N SER A 108 0.18 -22.57 13.28
CA SER A 108 -0.13 -21.47 12.37
C SER A 108 -0.23 -22.03 10.94
N PRO A 109 -1.43 -22.18 10.36
CA PRO A 109 -1.58 -22.61 8.99
C PRO A 109 -1.22 -21.48 8.02
N LEU A 110 -0.51 -21.82 6.95
CA LEU A 110 -0.26 -20.95 5.80
C LEU A 110 -0.65 -21.68 4.52
N ASP A 111 -1.74 -21.24 3.91
CA ASP A 111 -2.19 -21.71 2.61
C ASP A 111 -1.87 -20.65 1.55
N ALA A 112 -0.97 -20.98 0.63
CA ALA A 112 -0.53 -20.06 -0.42
C ALA A 112 -1.02 -20.50 -1.81
N VAL A 113 -1.54 -19.56 -2.60
CA VAL A 113 -1.86 -19.79 -4.01
C VAL A 113 -0.79 -19.09 -4.85
N LEU A 114 -0.02 -19.86 -5.59
CA LEU A 114 1.07 -19.31 -6.40
C LEU A 114 0.55 -18.88 -7.77
N ILE A 115 0.98 -17.70 -8.18
CA ILE A 115 0.60 -17.12 -9.48
C ILE A 115 1.61 -17.59 -10.53
N PRO A 116 1.18 -18.28 -11.61
CA PRO A 116 2.08 -18.71 -12.66
C PRO A 116 2.69 -17.50 -13.39
N LYS A 117 3.96 -17.61 -13.76
CA LYS A 117 4.62 -16.72 -14.70
C LYS A 117 4.16 -17.10 -16.09
N ILE A 118 3.38 -16.22 -16.70
CA ILE A 118 2.98 -16.36 -18.10
C ILE A 118 4.09 -15.73 -18.95
N LYS A 119 4.43 -16.38 -20.06
CA LYS A 119 5.45 -15.88 -20.99
C LYS A 119 5.06 -14.48 -21.48
N ASP A 120 6.03 -13.58 -21.55
CA ASP A 120 5.87 -12.20 -21.99
C ASP A 120 4.88 -11.37 -21.13
N ILE A 121 4.61 -11.82 -19.89
CA ILE A 121 3.83 -11.08 -18.89
C ILE A 121 4.66 -10.88 -17.62
N GLU A 122 4.83 -9.61 -17.24
CA GLU A 122 5.53 -9.22 -16.02
C GLU A 122 4.52 -8.75 -14.96
N LYS A 123 4.65 -9.27 -13.73
CA LYS A 123 3.91 -8.80 -12.55
C LYS A 123 4.82 -7.83 -11.79
N ILE A 124 4.22 -6.78 -11.21
CA ILE A 124 4.87 -5.96 -10.19
C ILE A 124 5.51 -6.84 -9.10
N LYS A 125 6.69 -6.43 -8.62
CA LYS A 125 7.43 -7.17 -7.59
C LYS A 125 6.71 -7.16 -6.24
N ALA A 126 6.03 -6.06 -5.93
CA ALA A 126 5.26 -5.91 -4.70
C ALA A 126 3.93 -6.69 -4.78
N ASP A 127 3.57 -7.36 -3.69
CA ASP A 127 2.26 -8.02 -3.58
C ASP A 127 1.23 -7.03 -3.05
N LEU A 128 0.62 -6.29 -3.97
CA LEU A 128 -0.33 -5.22 -3.68
C LEU A 128 -1.74 -5.60 -4.14
N ASP A 129 -2.73 -5.31 -3.31
CA ASP A 129 -4.15 -5.39 -3.67
C ASP A 129 -4.57 -4.08 -4.34
N ILE A 130 -4.49 -4.04 -5.68
CA ILE A 130 -4.69 -2.84 -6.50
C ILE A 130 -6.16 -2.73 -6.93
N TYR A 131 -6.80 -1.63 -6.56
CA TYR A 131 -8.20 -1.33 -6.89
C TYR A 131 -8.31 -0.56 -8.20
N LYS A 132 -7.35 0.33 -8.47
CA LYS A 132 -7.34 1.16 -9.67
C LYS A 132 -5.93 1.59 -10.03
N PHE A 133 -5.68 1.83 -11.32
CA PHE A 133 -4.43 2.43 -11.76
C PHE A 133 -4.67 3.44 -12.89
N PHE A 134 -3.73 4.36 -13.03
CA PHE A 134 -3.69 5.35 -14.11
C PHE A 134 -2.28 5.48 -14.64
N ILE A 135 -2.18 5.89 -15.91
CA ILE A 135 -0.91 6.19 -16.55
C ILE A 135 -0.84 7.70 -16.76
N ILE A 136 0.28 8.29 -16.34
CA ILE A 136 0.59 9.69 -16.55
C ILE A 136 1.80 9.76 -17.50
N GLU A 137 1.69 10.56 -18.56
CA GLU A 137 2.79 10.82 -19.48
C GLU A 137 3.57 12.06 -19.02
N HIS A 138 4.76 11.82 -18.46
CA HIS A 138 5.64 12.90 -18.01
C HIS A 138 6.85 13.06 -18.94
N LEU A 139 7.55 14.20 -18.83
CA LEU A 139 8.74 14.54 -19.64
C LEU A 139 9.84 13.47 -19.59
N PHE A 140 9.90 12.68 -18.51
CA PHE A 140 10.88 11.61 -18.28
C PHE A 140 10.25 10.20 -18.38
N GLY A 141 9.30 10.03 -19.28
CA GLY A 141 8.63 8.76 -19.55
C GLY A 141 7.40 8.53 -18.68
N LYS A 142 6.67 7.45 -18.98
CA LYS A 142 5.38 7.16 -18.35
C LYS A 142 5.54 6.79 -16.88
N LYS A 143 4.52 7.11 -16.11
CA LYS A 143 4.41 6.82 -14.68
C LYS A 143 3.10 6.12 -14.44
N ILE A 144 3.14 5.01 -13.70
CA ILE A 144 1.94 4.22 -13.39
C ILE A 144 1.60 4.49 -11.93
N ILE A 145 0.45 5.12 -11.70
CA ILE A 145 -0.07 5.42 -10.37
C ILE A 145 -1.07 4.32 -10.00
N ALA A 146 -0.75 3.52 -8.99
CA ALA A 146 -1.58 2.43 -8.52
C ALA A 146 -2.18 2.76 -7.14
N PHE A 147 -3.48 2.58 -7.02
CA PHE A 147 -4.26 2.77 -5.80
C PHE A 147 -4.48 1.41 -5.15
N ALA A 148 -3.75 1.15 -4.07
CA ALA A 148 -3.80 -0.11 -3.34
C ALA A 148 -4.41 0.07 -1.94
N ARG A 149 -4.77 -1.04 -1.30
CA ARG A 149 -5.40 -1.05 0.03
C ARG A 149 -4.62 -0.29 1.10
N ASP A 150 -3.29 -0.38 1.06
CA ASP A 150 -2.39 0.15 2.08
C ASP A 150 -1.71 1.47 1.68
N GLY A 151 -1.79 1.88 0.40
CA GLY A 151 -1.10 3.05 -0.09
C GLY A 151 -1.36 3.37 -1.56
N ILE A 152 -0.84 4.52 -1.99
CA ILE A 152 -0.76 4.90 -3.41
C ILE A 152 0.68 4.73 -3.84
N TYR A 153 0.92 3.91 -4.86
CA TYR A 153 2.25 3.57 -5.34
C TYR A 153 2.47 4.16 -6.72
N VAL A 154 3.71 4.54 -6.99
CA VAL A 154 4.15 4.98 -8.30
C VAL A 154 5.20 4.03 -8.83
N PHE A 155 4.98 3.57 -10.06
CA PHE A 155 5.91 2.71 -10.80
C PHE A 155 6.42 3.40 -12.07
N ASN A 156 7.61 3.01 -12.49
CA ASN A 156 8.09 3.27 -13.86
C ASN A 156 7.48 2.24 -14.85
N GLU A 157 7.87 2.34 -16.13
CA GLU A 157 7.41 1.41 -17.18
C GLU A 157 7.91 -0.03 -16.96
N ASP A 158 9.04 -0.20 -16.28
CA ASP A 158 9.61 -1.50 -15.89
C ASP A 158 9.00 -2.07 -14.60
N LEU A 159 7.90 -1.48 -14.09
CA LEU A 159 7.20 -1.90 -12.88
C LEU A 159 8.02 -1.86 -11.57
N ASP A 160 9.11 -1.08 -11.56
CA ASP A 160 9.87 -0.77 -10.35
C ASP A 160 9.20 0.37 -9.58
N GLU A 161 9.02 0.17 -8.27
CA GLU A 161 8.49 1.18 -7.36
C GLU A 161 9.47 2.35 -7.26
N ILE A 162 9.01 3.55 -7.64
CA ILE A 162 9.82 4.78 -7.58
C ILE A 162 9.43 5.65 -6.39
N ALA A 163 8.17 5.62 -5.96
CA ALA A 163 7.66 6.39 -4.84
C ALA A 163 6.33 5.81 -4.33
N LYS A 164 5.94 6.17 -3.12
CA LYS A 164 4.64 5.79 -2.53
C LYS A 164 4.15 6.82 -1.52
N ALA A 165 2.84 6.86 -1.32
CA ALA A 165 2.18 7.48 -0.18
C ALA A 165 1.53 6.36 0.66
N SER A 166 2.14 6.02 1.79
CA SER A 166 1.65 4.96 2.70
C SER A 166 2.11 5.24 4.15
N PRO A 167 1.27 4.96 5.18
CA PRO A 167 -0.09 4.45 5.07
C PRO A 167 -1.07 5.55 4.64
N ILE A 168 -2.17 5.14 4.00
CA ILE A 168 -3.31 6.02 3.69
C ILE A 168 -4.53 5.61 4.51
N ASN A 169 -5.44 6.56 4.74
CA ASN A 169 -6.70 6.32 5.44
C ASN A 169 -7.90 6.46 4.49
N LEU A 170 -7.83 5.75 3.36
CA LEU A 170 -8.90 5.71 2.34
C LEU A 170 -9.59 4.36 2.36
N THR A 171 -10.92 4.34 2.21
CA THR A 171 -11.70 3.11 2.14
C THR A 171 -11.58 2.44 0.77
N GLU A 172 -11.82 1.13 0.70
CA GLU A 172 -11.85 0.36 -0.57
C GLU A 172 -12.83 0.96 -1.59
N GLU A 173 -14.01 1.40 -1.11
CA GLU A 173 -15.00 2.11 -1.93
C GLU A 173 -14.43 3.41 -2.51
N THR A 174 -13.68 4.17 -1.71
CA THR A 174 -13.03 5.41 -2.17
C THR A 174 -12.01 5.11 -3.25
N LEU A 175 -11.12 4.13 -3.01
CA LEU A 175 -10.07 3.72 -3.96
C LEU A 175 -10.64 3.25 -5.31
N ALA A 176 -11.72 2.47 -5.28
CA ALA A 176 -12.41 2.01 -6.49
C ALA A 176 -13.13 3.15 -7.23
N SER A 177 -13.64 4.14 -6.50
CA SER A 177 -14.41 5.27 -7.04
C SER A 177 -13.59 6.37 -7.73
N ILE A 178 -12.25 6.36 -7.60
CA ILE A 178 -11.38 7.38 -8.19
C ILE A 178 -11.67 7.48 -9.68
N LYS A 179 -12.08 8.65 -10.17
CA LYS A 179 -12.56 8.84 -11.53
C LYS A 179 -11.39 9.05 -12.50
N ASP A 180 -10.48 9.95 -12.15
CA ASP A 180 -9.39 10.38 -13.02
C ASP A 180 -8.24 10.98 -12.20
N ILE A 181 -7.10 11.18 -12.87
CA ILE A 181 -5.91 11.84 -12.36
C ILE A 181 -5.52 12.98 -13.30
N LYS A 182 -5.03 14.09 -12.74
CA LYS A 182 -4.45 15.20 -13.48
C LYS A 182 -3.05 15.44 -12.96
N GLU A 183 -2.11 15.63 -13.87
CA GLU A 183 -0.74 15.99 -13.55
C GLU A 183 -0.55 17.50 -13.70
N GLY A 184 0.04 18.12 -12.69
CA GLY A 184 0.65 19.45 -12.74
C GLY A 184 2.17 19.30 -12.81
N ARG A 185 2.91 20.40 -12.72
CA ARG A 185 4.37 20.39 -12.92
C ARG A 185 5.14 19.49 -11.96
N ASN A 186 4.77 19.54 -10.68
CA ASN A 186 5.48 18.89 -9.56
C ASN A 186 4.53 18.12 -8.64
N ASN A 187 3.27 18.01 -9.03
CA ASN A 187 2.22 17.39 -8.24
C ASN A 187 1.22 16.72 -9.19
N PHE A 188 0.37 15.88 -8.62
CA PHE A 188 -0.81 15.42 -9.31
C PHE A 188 -1.99 15.46 -8.36
N VAL A 189 -3.18 15.63 -8.93
CA VAL A 189 -4.43 15.48 -8.20
C VAL A 189 -5.21 14.32 -8.76
N PHE A 190 -5.89 13.61 -7.88
CA PHE A 190 -6.85 12.60 -8.26
C PHE A 190 -8.16 12.88 -7.53
N TYR A 191 -9.26 12.47 -8.12
CA TYR A 191 -10.58 12.81 -7.61
C TYR A 191 -11.59 11.72 -7.90
N ASN A 192 -12.60 11.63 -7.03
CA ASN A 192 -13.83 10.89 -7.31
C ASN A 192 -14.99 11.88 -7.48
N GLN A 193 -16.23 11.44 -7.30
CA GLN A 193 -17.38 12.34 -7.42
C GLN A 193 -17.54 13.34 -6.26
N LYS A 194 -16.84 13.19 -5.14
CA LYS A 194 -17.03 14.00 -3.92
C LYS A 194 -15.76 14.67 -3.43
N ASP A 195 -14.60 14.08 -3.65
CA ASP A 195 -13.37 14.44 -2.97
C ASP A 195 -12.24 14.58 -3.99
N ILE A 196 -11.33 15.52 -3.71
CA ILE A 196 -10.09 15.73 -4.45
C ILE A 196 -8.93 15.63 -3.47
N TRP A 197 -7.92 14.88 -3.88
CA TRP A 197 -6.67 14.75 -3.17
C TRP A 197 -5.51 15.23 -4.03
N LEU A 198 -4.46 15.69 -3.36
CA LEU A 198 -3.22 16.15 -3.95
C LEU A 198 -2.04 15.34 -3.40
N ILE A 199 -1.13 15.02 -4.30
CA ILE A 199 0.18 14.47 -3.97
C ILE A 199 1.25 15.38 -4.59
N ASP A 200 2.09 15.96 -3.74
CA ASP A 200 3.28 16.70 -4.14
C ASP A 200 4.49 15.76 -4.18
N TYR A 201 5.04 15.56 -5.38
CA TYR A 201 6.23 14.75 -5.60
C TYR A 201 7.49 15.59 -5.82
N GLY A 202 7.40 16.92 -5.81
CA GLY A 202 8.49 17.83 -6.11
C GLY A 202 9.04 17.60 -7.50
N SER A 203 10.30 17.19 -7.60
CA SER A 203 10.84 16.60 -8.84
C SER A 203 10.75 15.09 -8.74
N TRP A 204 10.26 14.45 -9.80
CA TRP A 204 10.47 13.03 -10.00
C TRP A 204 11.95 12.69 -9.72
N SER A 205 12.18 11.63 -8.93
CA SER A 205 13.46 11.15 -8.40
C SER A 205 13.95 11.69 -7.03
N ILE A 206 13.33 12.71 -6.43
CA ILE A 206 13.84 13.26 -5.14
C ILE A 206 13.15 12.65 -3.92
N LYS A 207 11.83 12.39 -3.97
CA LYS A 207 11.07 11.86 -2.83
C LYS A 207 10.54 10.46 -3.11
N LYS A 208 10.92 9.50 -2.27
CA LYS A 208 10.36 8.13 -2.27
C LYS A 208 9.10 8.00 -1.42
N GLU A 209 8.99 8.81 -0.37
CA GLU A 209 7.82 8.87 0.51
C GLU A 209 7.07 10.17 0.21
N LEU A 210 5.84 10.03 -0.26
CA LEU A 210 4.96 11.10 -0.72
C LEU A 210 3.90 11.40 0.34
N THR A 211 3.48 12.66 0.41
CA THR A 211 2.42 13.10 1.31
C THR A 211 1.12 13.21 0.55
N LEU A 212 0.08 12.57 1.08
CA LEU A 212 -1.28 12.66 0.57
C LEU A 212 -2.04 13.73 1.35
N GLU A 213 -2.59 14.71 0.63
CA GLU A 213 -3.40 15.79 1.21
C GLU A 213 -4.81 15.74 0.63
N HIS A 214 -5.84 15.76 1.49
CA HIS A 214 -7.23 15.96 1.05
C HIS A 214 -7.48 17.47 0.99
N ILE A 215 -7.75 17.98 -0.21
CA ILE A 215 -7.73 19.43 -0.46
C ILE A 215 -9.11 20.00 -0.76
N TYR A 216 -10.08 19.17 -1.12
CA TYR A 216 -11.42 19.64 -1.46
C TYR A 216 -12.48 18.56 -1.28
N LYS A 217 -13.64 18.97 -0.75
CA LYS A 217 -14.85 18.17 -0.63
C LYS A 217 -16.01 18.92 -1.28
N ALA A 218 -16.56 18.34 -2.32
CA ALA A 218 -17.65 18.89 -3.10
C ALA A 218 -19.01 18.63 -2.41
N ALA A 219 -19.89 19.62 -2.47
CA ALA A 219 -21.31 19.55 -2.16
C ALA A 219 -22.14 18.92 -3.32
N GLU A 220 -21.73 19.09 -4.58
CA GLU A 220 -22.33 18.41 -5.75
C GLU A 220 -21.31 17.49 -6.45
N PRO A 221 -21.74 16.57 -7.34
CA PRO A 221 -20.82 15.65 -8.01
C PRO A 221 -19.75 16.37 -8.85
N ILE A 222 -18.49 16.03 -8.62
CA ILE A 222 -17.35 16.49 -9.41
C ILE A 222 -17.39 15.83 -10.79
N ARG A 223 -17.40 16.67 -11.82
CA ARG A 223 -17.49 16.25 -13.22
C ARG A 223 -16.16 16.35 -13.94
N GLY A 224 -15.39 17.39 -13.65
CA GLY A 224 -14.06 17.62 -14.22
C GLY A 224 -13.18 18.40 -13.25
N VAL A 225 -11.89 18.11 -13.30
CA VAL A 225 -10.85 18.83 -12.57
C VAL A 225 -9.73 19.11 -13.55
N PHE A 226 -9.17 20.31 -13.49
CA PHE A 226 -8.08 20.75 -14.36
C PHE A 226 -7.11 21.62 -13.56
N PHE A 227 -5.81 21.48 -13.79
CA PHE A 227 -4.85 22.49 -13.35
C PHE A 227 -4.96 23.71 -14.23
N GLY A 228 -4.88 24.89 -13.61
CA GLY A 228 -4.85 26.18 -14.30
C GLY A 228 -3.86 27.15 -13.70
N PHE A 229 -3.49 28.17 -14.48
CA PHE A 229 -2.59 29.24 -14.06
C PHE A 229 -1.23 28.74 -13.55
N LYS A 230 -0.51 27.98 -14.39
CA LYS A 230 0.79 27.39 -14.01
C LYS A 230 0.67 26.53 -12.75
N ASP A 231 -0.41 25.77 -12.66
CA ASP A 231 -0.72 24.84 -11.57
C ASP A 231 -0.93 25.53 -10.20
N ARG A 232 -1.27 26.81 -10.19
CA ARG A 232 -1.63 27.54 -8.96
C ARG A 232 -3.06 27.26 -8.51
N TYR A 233 -3.96 27.05 -9.46
CA TYR A 233 -5.37 26.80 -9.17
C TYR A 233 -5.80 25.46 -9.73
N LEU A 234 -6.78 24.85 -9.06
CA LEU A 234 -7.61 23.81 -9.65
C LEU A 234 -8.92 24.43 -10.13
N ILE A 235 -9.21 24.22 -11.41
CA ILE A 235 -10.49 24.53 -12.02
C ILE A 235 -11.38 23.30 -11.88
N ILE A 236 -12.42 23.41 -11.06
CA ILE A 236 -13.28 22.28 -10.67
C ILE A 236 -14.69 22.53 -11.21
N GLN A 237 -15.21 21.58 -11.97
CA GLN A 237 -16.62 21.52 -12.34
C GLN A 237 -17.38 20.66 -11.31
N GLU A 238 -18.13 21.33 -10.44
CA GLU A 238 -18.97 20.73 -9.42
C GLU A 238 -20.44 20.94 -9.84
N GLY A 239 -21.15 19.86 -10.20
CA GLY A 239 -22.53 19.98 -10.69
C GLY A 239 -22.65 20.89 -11.92
N THR A 240 -23.23 22.08 -11.73
CA THR A 240 -23.29 23.17 -12.74
C THR A 240 -22.35 24.33 -12.44
N LYS A 241 -21.66 24.35 -11.29
CA LYS A 241 -20.72 25.41 -10.93
C LYS A 241 -19.33 25.10 -11.45
N ILE A 242 -18.61 26.14 -11.83
CA ILE A 242 -17.20 26.09 -12.16
C ILE A 242 -16.47 27.01 -11.20
N ILE A 243 -15.59 26.44 -10.39
CA ILE A 243 -14.85 27.15 -9.34
C ILE A 243 -13.35 27.06 -9.59
N ALA A 244 -12.60 28.05 -9.10
CA ALA A 244 -11.15 28.00 -8.95
C ALA A 244 -10.81 27.83 -7.47
N LEU A 245 -9.98 26.85 -7.15
CA LEU A 245 -9.44 26.59 -5.82
C LEU A 245 -7.93 26.90 -5.83
N ASP A 246 -7.46 27.84 -5.00
CA ASP A 246 -6.01 28.07 -4.83
C ASP A 246 -5.41 26.93 -3.99
N ILE A 247 -4.45 26.20 -4.57
CA ILE A 247 -3.83 25.03 -3.92
C ILE A 247 -2.49 25.35 -3.24
N ASN A 248 -1.98 26.58 -3.34
CA ASN A 248 -0.72 26.96 -2.69
C ASN A 248 -0.89 27.48 -1.25
N ILE A 249 -2.13 27.75 -0.82
CA ILE A 249 -2.40 28.36 0.49
C ILE A 249 -2.77 27.25 1.48
N ARG A 250 -1.80 26.85 2.31
CA ARG A 250 -1.92 25.74 3.27
C ARG A 250 -3.00 25.92 4.35
N ASP A 251 -3.32 27.15 4.73
CA ASP A 251 -4.21 27.42 5.89
C ASP A 251 -5.54 28.09 5.54
N ASN A 252 -5.77 28.47 4.27
CA ASN A 252 -7.04 29.07 3.86
C ASN A 252 -7.21 29.00 2.33
N SER A 253 -7.58 27.83 1.81
CA SER A 253 -7.82 27.65 0.39
C SER A 253 -8.91 28.61 -0.09
N VAL A 254 -8.55 29.57 -0.94
CA VAL A 254 -9.51 30.54 -1.45
C VAL A 254 -10.23 29.94 -2.64
N ILE A 255 -11.57 29.96 -2.58
CA ILE A 255 -12.44 29.40 -3.61
C ILE A 255 -13.19 30.54 -4.29
N PHE A 256 -13.13 30.59 -5.62
CA PHE A 256 -13.84 31.58 -6.43
C PHE A 256 -14.77 30.90 -7.43
N GLU A 257 -16.05 31.27 -7.46
CA GLU A 257 -16.94 30.87 -8.56
C GLU A 257 -16.57 31.67 -9.83
N ILE A 258 -16.12 30.95 -10.87
CA ILE A 258 -15.76 31.51 -12.19
C ILE A 258 -17.02 31.69 -13.04
N TYR A 259 -17.84 30.63 -13.10
CA TYR A 259 -19.01 30.57 -13.97
C TYR A 259 -20.03 29.55 -13.44
N ARG A 260 -21.29 29.74 -13.81
CA ARG A 260 -22.38 28.80 -13.54
C ARG A 260 -23.05 28.41 -14.85
N LEU A 261 -23.01 27.13 -15.15
CA LEU A 261 -23.67 26.51 -16.29
C LEU A 261 -25.19 26.59 -16.11
N ASN A 262 -25.90 26.81 -17.21
CA ASN A 262 -27.35 26.86 -17.21
C ASN A 262 -27.97 25.44 -17.29
N ASN A 263 -27.20 24.44 -17.73
CA ASN A 263 -27.68 23.09 -17.88
C ASN A 263 -26.76 22.03 -17.25
N LYS A 264 -27.35 20.92 -16.80
CA LYS A 264 -26.62 19.78 -16.21
C LYS A 264 -25.96 18.89 -17.26
N ASP A 265 -26.35 18.94 -18.52
CA ASP A 265 -25.71 18.13 -19.58
C ASP A 265 -24.59 18.90 -20.30
N SER A 266 -24.17 20.01 -19.70
CA SER A 266 -23.12 20.88 -20.22
C SER A 266 -21.74 20.28 -20.02
N GLU A 267 -20.88 20.48 -21.01
CA GLU A 267 -19.51 19.96 -21.03
C GLU A 267 -18.51 21.10 -20.86
N VAL A 268 -17.44 20.80 -20.15
CA VAL A 268 -16.40 21.76 -19.81
C VAL A 268 -15.05 21.15 -20.17
N TYR A 269 -14.27 21.92 -20.91
CA TYR A 269 -12.87 21.63 -21.18
C TYR A 269 -12.05 22.86 -20.84
N TYR A 270 -10.97 22.69 -20.10
CA TYR A 270 -10.05 23.77 -19.78
C TYR A 270 -8.71 23.52 -20.45
N ASP A 271 -8.26 24.52 -21.21
CA ASP A 271 -6.93 24.54 -21.82
C ASP A 271 -5.96 25.28 -20.91
N ASN A 272 -5.07 24.52 -20.26
CA ASN A 272 -4.04 25.05 -19.35
C ASN A 272 -2.98 25.91 -20.08
N SER A 273 -2.81 25.74 -21.40
CA SER A 273 -1.81 26.52 -22.14
C SER A 273 -2.26 27.96 -22.42
N SER A 274 -3.56 28.17 -22.57
CA SER A 274 -4.15 29.48 -22.88
C SER A 274 -5.02 30.04 -21.75
N ASP A 275 -5.07 29.37 -20.59
CA ASP A 275 -5.95 29.66 -19.45
C ASP A 275 -7.42 29.91 -19.90
N THR A 276 -7.88 29.15 -20.90
CA THR A 276 -9.18 29.32 -21.55
C THR A 276 -10.10 28.14 -21.26
N LEU A 277 -11.32 28.46 -20.86
CA LEU A 277 -12.38 27.51 -20.62
C LEU A 277 -13.30 27.43 -21.83
N PHE A 278 -13.43 26.25 -22.42
CA PHE A 278 -14.38 25.95 -23.48
C PHE A 278 -15.60 25.25 -22.88
N ILE A 279 -16.78 25.76 -23.20
CA ILE A 279 -18.02 25.32 -22.57
C ILE A 279 -19.06 25.03 -23.65
N LYS A 280 -19.62 23.83 -23.64
CA LYS A 280 -20.86 23.51 -24.35
C LYS A 280 -22.02 23.70 -23.37
N ASP A 281 -22.83 24.74 -23.55
CA ASP A 281 -23.97 25.05 -22.65
C ASP A 281 -25.19 25.56 -23.43
N LYS A 282 -26.34 25.66 -22.76
CA LYS A 282 -27.52 26.35 -23.27
C LYS A 282 -27.54 27.76 -22.71
N LEU A 283 -27.73 28.78 -23.55
CA LEU A 283 -27.86 30.16 -23.08
C LEU A 283 -29.32 30.57 -23.22
N GLU A 284 -29.98 30.91 -22.13
CA GLU A 284 -31.38 31.36 -22.17
C GLU A 284 -31.52 32.60 -23.08
N PRO A 285 -32.53 32.66 -23.97
CA PRO A 285 -33.70 31.77 -24.10
C PRO A 285 -33.52 30.60 -25.10
N SER A 286 -32.30 30.32 -25.57
CA SER A 286 -32.04 29.27 -26.56
C SER A 286 -32.26 27.87 -25.99
N ARG A 287 -32.95 27.02 -26.76
CA ARG A 287 -33.15 25.60 -26.43
C ARG A 287 -31.97 24.71 -26.87
N THR A 288 -31.06 25.23 -27.69
CA THR A 288 -29.94 24.48 -28.26
C THR A 288 -28.65 24.71 -27.47
N PHE A 289 -27.76 23.72 -27.53
CA PHE A 289 -26.39 23.89 -27.02
C PHE A 289 -25.58 24.74 -27.99
N SER A 290 -24.69 25.57 -27.45
CA SER A 290 -23.71 26.35 -28.19
C SER A 290 -22.35 26.24 -27.52
N LEU A 291 -21.28 26.50 -28.28
CA LEU A 291 -19.91 26.50 -27.78
C LEU A 291 -19.50 27.92 -27.40
N PHE A 292 -19.04 28.07 -26.17
CA PHE A 292 -18.56 29.32 -25.61
C PHE A 292 -17.10 29.18 -25.17
N LYS A 293 -16.41 30.32 -25.11
CA LYS A 293 -15.08 30.40 -24.49
C LYS A 293 -15.06 31.50 -23.44
N ILE A 294 -14.41 31.22 -22.32
CA ILE A 294 -14.19 32.18 -21.24
C ILE A 294 -12.69 32.26 -20.98
N ASN A 295 -12.15 33.47 -21.03
CA ASN A 295 -10.80 33.73 -20.53
C ASN A 295 -10.88 33.77 -19.00
N VAL A 296 -10.36 32.74 -18.34
CA VAL A 296 -10.48 32.58 -16.89
C VAL A 296 -9.63 33.62 -16.16
N MET A 297 -8.48 34.00 -16.74
CA MET A 297 -7.56 34.97 -16.15
C MET A 297 -8.26 36.29 -15.85
N LYS A 298 -9.00 36.82 -16.84
CA LYS A 298 -9.75 38.06 -16.68
C LYS A 298 -10.75 37.98 -15.52
N LYS A 299 -11.44 36.85 -15.37
CA LYS A 299 -12.45 36.65 -14.32
C LYS A 299 -11.88 36.59 -12.91
N ILE A 300 -10.71 35.97 -12.74
CA ILE A 300 -10.06 35.90 -11.43
C ILE A 300 -9.51 37.27 -11.02
N TYR A 301 -8.90 38.02 -11.94
CA TYR A 301 -8.42 39.38 -11.64
C TYR A 301 -9.56 40.34 -11.25
N GLU A 302 -10.71 40.27 -11.91
CA GLU A 302 -11.90 41.07 -11.56
C GLU A 302 -12.33 40.81 -10.10
N LYS A 303 -12.37 39.54 -9.66
CA LYS A 303 -12.78 39.18 -8.30
C LYS A 303 -11.71 39.37 -7.21
N GLY A 304 -10.43 39.46 -7.57
CA GLY A 304 -9.35 39.69 -6.62
C GLY A 304 -9.20 41.15 -6.17
N GLN A 305 -9.96 42.07 -6.77
CA GLN A 305 -9.99 43.50 -6.40
C GLN A 305 -11.22 43.90 -5.58
N ASP A 306 -12.20 43.01 -5.46
CA ASP A 306 -13.41 43.16 -4.64
C ASP A 306 -13.22 42.54 -3.24
#